data_AF-A0A6M2A2W2-F1
#
_entry.id   AF-A0A6M2A2W2-F1
#
_cell.length_a   1.000
_cell.length_b   1.000
_cell.length_c   1.000
_cell.angle_alpha   90.00
_cell.angle_beta   90.00
_cell.angle_gamma   90.00
#
_symmetry.space_group_name_H-M   'P 1'
#
loop_
_entity.id
_entity.type
_entity.pdbx_description
1 polymer ?
#
loop_
_entity_poly.entity_id
_entity_poly.type
_entity_poly.pdbx_seq_one_letter_code
_entity_poly.pdbx_strand_id
1 'polypeptide(L)' 'MQSIKAKAFSLLAKKAYFSKELDRKLREKDYPINEILPLLKELKEQGWLNDEDLTARYVERLKAKRLTV' A
#
# COMPACT_ATOMS: atom_id res chain seq x y z
N MET A 1 -14.32 1.79 -16.93
CA MET A 1 -13.37 1.21 -15.95
C MET A 1 -12.50 2.34 -15.42
N GLN A 2 -12.36 2.51 -14.09
CA GLN A 2 -11.48 3.55 -13.54
C GLN A 2 -10.02 3.18 -13.86
N SER A 3 -9.15 4.17 -14.13
CA SER A 3 -7.73 3.89 -14.39
C SER A 3 -7.06 3.24 -13.17
N ILE A 4 -6.07 2.38 -13.40
CA ILE A 4 -5.31 1.72 -12.34
C ILE A 4 -4.70 2.73 -11.35
N LYS A 5 -4.19 3.87 -11.86
CA LYS A 5 -3.68 4.99 -11.05
C LYS A 5 -4.75 5.59 -10.16
N ALA A 6 -5.90 5.97 -10.72
CA ALA A 6 -6.98 6.55 -9.94
C ALA A 6 -7.51 5.55 -8.89
N LYS A 7 -7.52 4.25 -9.22
CA LYS A 7 -7.86 3.22 -8.24
C LYS A 7 -6.84 3.11 -7.11
N ALA A 8 -5.55 3.07 -7.43
CA ALA A 8 -4.48 3.00 -6.44
C ALA A 8 -4.50 4.23 -5.51
N PHE A 9 -4.63 5.44 -6.05
CA PHE A 9 -4.76 6.65 -5.24
C PHE A 9 -6.00 6.64 -4.36
N SER A 10 -7.15 6.14 -4.86
CA SER A 10 -8.36 6.02 -4.04
C SER A 10 -8.21 5.06 -2.86
N LEU A 11 -7.31 4.07 -2.96
CA LEU A 11 -6.97 3.17 -1.87
C LEU A 11 -6.04 3.87 -0.90
N LEU A 12 -4.91 4.41 -1.40
CA LEU A 12 -3.92 5.10 -0.58
C LEU A 12 -4.48 6.31 0.19
N ALA A 13 -5.49 6.99 -0.36
CA ALA A 13 -6.19 8.06 0.33
C ALA A 13 -6.96 7.61 1.58
N LYS A 14 -7.35 6.32 1.68
CA LYS A 14 -8.11 5.79 2.82
C LYS A 14 -7.21 5.39 3.99
N LYS A 15 -6.04 4.82 3.68
CA LYS A 15 -5.03 4.41 4.65
C LYS A 15 -3.72 4.11 3.92
N ALA A 16 -2.63 4.07 4.67
CA ALA A 16 -1.39 3.47 4.18
C ALA A 16 -1.57 1.98 3.90
N TYR A 17 -1.01 1.51 2.79
CA TYR A 17 -1.03 0.12 2.35
C TYR A 17 0.39 -0.41 2.23
N PHE A 18 0.59 -1.69 2.59
CA PHE A 18 1.77 -2.42 2.15
C PHE A 18 1.69 -2.66 0.65
N SER A 19 2.84 -2.67 -0.02
CA SER A 19 2.96 -2.90 -1.46
C SER A 19 2.26 -4.21 -1.88
N LYS A 20 2.40 -5.26 -1.08
CA LYS A 20 1.74 -6.56 -1.28
C LYS A 20 0.21 -6.51 -1.10
N GLU A 21 -0.29 -5.68 -0.17
CA GLU A 21 -1.73 -5.50 0.01
C GLU A 21 -2.34 -4.72 -1.16
N LEU A 22 -1.62 -3.71 -1.65
CA LEU A 22 -2.06 -2.92 -2.82
C LEU A 22 -2.06 -3.77 -4.10
N ASP A 23 -1.00 -4.55 -4.35
CA ASP A 23 -0.93 -5.52 -5.47
C ASP A 23 -2.15 -6.45 -5.47
N ARG A 24 -2.43 -7.11 -4.35
CA ARG A 24 -3.58 -8.01 -4.21
C ARG A 24 -4.89 -7.30 -4.55
N LYS A 25 -5.10 -6.08 -4.03
CA LYS A 25 -6.33 -5.31 -4.27
C LYS A 25 -6.50 -4.87 -5.71
N LEU A 26 -5.42 -4.60 -6.43
CA LEU A 26 -5.48 -4.28 -7.86
C LEU A 26 -5.75 -5.54 -8.69
N ARG A 27 -5.15 -6.68 -8.34
CA ARG A 27 -5.46 -7.97 -8.98
C ARG A 27 -6.90 -8.42 -8.76
N GLU A 28 -7.45 -8.24 -7.55
CA GLU A 28 -8.87 -8.47 -7.23
C GLU A 28 -9.84 -7.59 -8.05
N LYS A 29 -9.32 -6.60 -8.79
CA LYS A 29 -10.07 -5.74 -9.71
C LYS A 29 -9.74 -6.00 -11.17
N ASP A 30 -9.10 -7.13 -11.46
CA ASP A 30 -8.75 -7.59 -12.80
C ASP A 30 -7.82 -6.63 -13.57
N TYR A 31 -7.05 -5.80 -12.86
CA TYR A 31 -5.98 -5.01 -13.50
C TYR A 31 -4.84 -5.95 -13.92
N PRO A 32 -4.25 -5.74 -15.10
CA PRO A 32 -3.25 -6.65 -15.62
C PRO A 32 -1.90 -6.45 -14.94
N ILE A 33 -1.16 -7.55 -14.74
CA ILE A 33 0.07 -7.53 -13.93
C ILE A 33 1.17 -6.65 -14.52
N ASN A 34 1.23 -6.54 -15.85
CA ASN A 34 2.15 -5.67 -16.56
C ASN A 34 1.89 -4.18 -16.33
N GLU A 35 0.70 -3.79 -15.87
CA GLU A 35 0.39 -2.41 -15.43
C GLU A 35 0.59 -2.23 -13.93
N ILE A 36 0.31 -3.27 -13.13
CA ILE A 36 0.45 -3.21 -11.68
C ILE A 36 1.92 -3.05 -11.26
N LEU A 37 2.84 -3.85 -11.79
CA LEU A 37 4.24 -3.82 -11.34
C LEU A 37 4.93 -2.47 -11.59
N PRO A 38 4.82 -1.85 -12.78
CA PRO A 38 5.37 -0.51 -13.01
C PRO A 38 4.74 0.54 -12.09
N LEU A 39 3.42 0.45 -11.84
CA LEU A 39 2.74 1.38 -10.95
C LEU A 39 3.23 1.26 -9.51
N LEU A 40 3.37 0.04 -8.98
CA LEU A 40 3.89 -0.16 -7.62
C LEU A 40 5.31 0.37 -7.48
N LYS A 41 6.14 0.19 -8.51
CA LYS A 41 7.49 0.77 -8.55
C LYS A 41 7.46 2.30 -8.54
N GLU A 42 6.66 2.92 -9.41
CA GLU A 42 6.46 4.38 -9.46
C GLU A 42 6.00 4.93 -8.10
N LEU A 43 5.00 4.30 -7.47
CA LEU A 43 4.47 4.70 -6.17
C LEU A 43 5.50 4.55 -5.04
N LYS A 44 6.37 3.54 -5.11
CA LYS A 44 7.47 3.37 -4.16
C LYS A 44 8.55 4.44 -4.34
N GLU A 45 8.94 4.72 -5.58
CA GLU A 45 9.92 5.77 -5.91
C GLU A 45 9.44 7.18 -5.53
N GLN A 46 8.14 7.44 -5.66
CA GLN A 46 7.50 8.68 -5.22
C GLN A 46 7.24 8.75 -3.71
N GLY A 47 7.51 7.68 -2.96
CA GLY A 47 7.31 7.62 -1.51
C GLY A 47 5.86 7.42 -1.05
N TRP A 48 4.92 7.17 -1.97
CA TRP A 48 3.54 6.83 -1.62
C TRP A 48 3.42 5.43 -1.00
N LEU A 49 4.34 4.53 -1.32
CA LEU A 49 4.47 3.21 -0.71
C LEU A 49 5.80 3.11 0.03
N ASN A 50 5.72 2.85 1.33
CA ASN A 50 6.89 2.62 2.17
C ASN A 50 6.60 1.50 3.20
N ASP A 51 6.85 0.26 2.78
CA ASP A 51 6.61 -0.92 3.61
C ASP A 51 7.50 -0.92 4.87
N GLU A 52 8.69 -0.32 4.82
CA GLU A 52 9.62 -0.25 5.95
C GLU A 52 9.12 0.72 7.03
N ASP A 53 8.73 1.94 6.65
CA ASP A 53 8.12 2.93 7.55
C ASP A 53 6.81 2.38 8.13
N LEU A 54 5.98 1.72 7.31
CA LEU A 54 4.72 1.15 7.78
C LEU A 54 4.95 0.01 8.79
N THR A 55 5.99 -0.81 8.58
CA THR A 55 6.41 -1.84 9.54
C THR A 55 6.89 -1.22 10.84
N ALA A 56 7.73 -0.19 10.79
CA ALA A 56 8.22 0.50 11.98
C ALA A 56 7.06 1.07 12.82
N ARG A 57 6.13 1.78 12.18
CA ARG A 57 4.91 2.31 12.85
C ARG A 57 4.04 1.22 13.44
N TYR A 58 3.96 0.06 12.78
CA TYR A 58 3.21 -1.08 13.29
C TYR A 58 3.86 -1.66 14.56
N VAL A 59 5.18 -1.85 14.55
CA VAL A 59 5.95 -2.33 15.71
C VAL A 59 5.82 -1.37 16.89
N GLU A 60 5.98 -0.06 16.67
CA GLU A 60 5.84 0.95 17.73
C GLU A 60 4.42 0.96 18.33
N ARG A 61 3.39 0.80 17.49
CA ARG A 61 2.01 0.66 17.96
C ARG A 61 1.81 -0.59 18.82
N LEU A 62 2.44 -1.71 18.47
CA LEU A 62 2.36 -2.94 19.27
C LEU A 62 3.07 -2.79 20.61
N LYS A 63 4.26 -2.15 20.64
CA LYS A 63 4.98 -1.85 21.88
C LYS A 63 4.16 -0.97 22.81
N ALA A 64 3.57 0.11 22.29
CA ALA A 64 2.73 1.02 23.08
C ALA A 64 1.54 0.30 23.72
N LYS A 65 0.86 -0.59 22.98
CA LYS A 65 -0.26 -1.38 23.51
C LYS A 65 0.17 -2.34 24.64
N ARG A 66 1.37 -2.91 24.55
CA ARG A 66 1.90 -3.85 25.54
C ARG A 66 2.30 -3.16 26.85
N LEU A 67 2.59 -1.87 26.83
CA LEU A 67 2.92 -1.07 28.03
C LEU A 67 1.68 -0.53 28.78
N THR A 68 0.49 -0.63 28.17
CA THR A 68 -0.79 -0.22 28.77
C THR A 68 -1.61 -1.38 29.34
N VAL A 69 -1.06 -2.59 29.36
CA VAL A 69 -1.65 -3.82 29.96
C VAL A 69 -0.75 -4.28 31.09
#